data_AF-A0A2E0C6D4-F1
#
_entry.id   AF-A0A2E0C6D4-F1
#
_cell.length_a   1.000
_cell.length_b   1.000
_cell.length_c   1.000
_cell.angle_alpha   90.00
_cell.angle_beta   90.00
_cell.angle_gamma   90.00
#
_symmetry.space_group_name_H-M   'P 1'
#
loop_
_entity.id
_entity.type
_entity.pdbx_description
1 polymer ?
#
loop_
_entity_poly.entity_id
_entity_poly.type
_entity_poly.pdbx_seq_one_letter_code
_entity_poly.pdbx_strand_id
1 'polypeptide(L)'
;KDDNTRAGLYFNMQGKTLEVVGNGISPDIYTYPFESLNFTFSKSFGKESKKSINIKAENLLNSKKESYAESYNALNRLYSYRDQGIKFSIGYSINL
;
A
#
# COMPACT_ATOMS: atom_id res chain seq x y z
N LYS A 1 -20.75 18.79 -21.34
CA LYS A 1 -21.14 17.46 -20.82
C LYS A 1 -19.96 17.04 -19.97
N ASP A 2 -19.97 17.43 -18.70
CA ASP A 2 -18.75 17.60 -17.90
C ASP A 2 -18.63 16.45 -16.90
N ASP A 3 -18.78 15.23 -17.39
CA ASP A 3 -18.66 14.01 -16.58
C ASP A 3 -17.23 13.48 -16.71
N ASN A 4 -16.35 13.87 -15.78
CA ASN A 4 -14.99 13.35 -15.73
C ASN A 4 -14.97 12.01 -15.01
N THR A 5 -14.75 10.93 -15.75
CA THR A 5 -14.63 9.57 -15.22
C THR A 5 -13.18 9.10 -15.38
N ARG A 6 -12.58 8.57 -14.30
CA ARG A 6 -11.22 8.03 -14.31
C ARG A 6 -11.21 6.67 -13.63
N ALA A 7 -10.57 5.70 -14.27
CA ALA A 7 -10.27 4.41 -13.68
C ALA A 7 -8.76 4.14 -13.85
N GLY A 8 -8.14 3.54 -12.85
CA GLY A 8 -6.71 3.23 -12.87
C GLY A 8 -6.39 1.99 -12.05
N LEU A 9 -5.42 1.22 -12.55
CA LEU A 9 -4.83 0.07 -11.87
C LEU A 9 -3.33 0.33 -11.72
N TYR A 10 -2.81 0.15 -10.51
CA TYR A 10 -1.47 0.58 -10.13
C TYR A 10 -0.74 -0.55 -9.41
N PHE A 11 0.37 -1.01 -9.99
CA PHE A 11 1.29 -1.95 -9.34
C PHE A 11 2.40 -1.16 -8.63
N ASN A 12 2.59 -1.43 -7.34
CA ASN A 12 3.58 -0.76 -6.50
C ASN A 12 4.53 -1.81 -5.91
N MET A 13 5.83 -1.61 -6.07
CA MET A 13 6.89 -2.49 -5.56
C MET A 13 7.79 -1.70 -4.62
N GLN A 14 7.94 -2.18 -3.40
CA GLN A 14 8.91 -1.72 -2.41
C GLN A 14 9.98 -2.80 -2.26
N GLY A 15 11.23 -2.50 -2.61
CA GLY A 15 12.34 -3.43 -2.44
C GLY A 15 12.71 -3.67 -0.96
N LYS A 16 13.63 -4.60 -0.73
CA LYS A 16 14.20 -4.85 0.60
C LYS A 16 14.93 -3.60 1.11
N THR A 17 14.69 -3.23 2.35
CA THR A 17 15.29 -2.03 2.97
C THR A 17 15.78 -2.31 4.38
N LEU A 18 16.86 -1.64 4.79
CA LEU A 18 17.34 -1.67 6.18
C LEU A 18 16.39 -0.82 7.05
N GLU A 19 15.74 -1.44 8.03
CA GLU A 19 14.80 -0.80 8.94
C GLU A 19 15.48 -0.35 10.24
N VAL A 20 16.31 -1.22 10.82
CA VAL A 20 17.07 -0.94 12.04
C VAL A 20 18.50 -1.41 11.86
N VAL A 21 19.45 -0.53 12.18
CA VAL A 21 20.89 -0.84 12.19
C VAL A 21 21.24 -1.51 13.51
N GLY A 22 21.86 -2.68 13.44
CA GLY A 22 22.41 -3.40 14.57
C GLY A 22 23.74 -2.81 15.05
N ASN A 23 24.07 -3.06 16.32
CA ASN A 23 25.27 -2.50 16.96
C ASN A 23 26.38 -3.55 17.13
N GLY A 24 26.61 -4.38 16.10
CA GLY A 24 27.64 -5.44 16.08
C GLY A 24 27.33 -6.68 16.94
N ILE A 25 26.58 -6.53 18.03
CA ILE A 25 26.06 -7.62 18.87
C ILE A 25 24.63 -7.99 18.48
N SER A 26 23.85 -6.99 18.05
CA SER A 26 22.48 -7.19 17.55
C SER A 26 22.47 -7.27 16.03
N PRO A 27 21.66 -8.16 15.43
CA PRO A 27 21.48 -8.26 13.98
C PRO A 27 20.88 -6.97 13.39
N ASP A 28 21.13 -6.75 12.10
CA ASP A 28 20.41 -5.75 11.31
C ASP A 28 18.98 -6.24 11.04
N ILE A 29 18.01 -5.33 11.06
CA ILE A 29 16.61 -5.65 10.75
C ILE A 29 16.29 -5.12 9.36
N TYR A 30 15.83 -6.00 8.49
CA TYR A 30 15.42 -5.64 7.13
C TYR A 30 13.92 -5.82 6.96
N THR A 31 13.26 -4.81 6.40
CA THR A 31 11.93 -4.97 5.82
C THR A 31 12.08 -5.73 4.50
N TYR A 32 11.31 -6.80 4.35
CA TYR A 32 11.29 -7.59 3.14
C TYR A 32 10.52 -6.90 2.01
N PRO A 33 10.76 -7.28 0.74
CA PRO A 33 10.06 -6.72 -0.39
C PRO A 33 8.54 -6.83 -0.23
N PHE A 34 7.84 -5.75 -0.58
CA PHE A 34 6.39 -5.67 -0.51
C PHE A 34 5.82 -5.18 -1.83
N GLU A 35 4.83 -5.91 -2.34
CA GLU A 35 4.15 -5.58 -3.59
C GLU A 35 2.66 -5.38 -3.37
N SER A 36 2.09 -4.35 -4.01
CA SER A 36 0.64 -4.11 -3.93
C SER A 36 0.08 -3.71 -5.28
N LEU A 37 -1.04 -4.35 -5.63
CA LEU A 37 -1.89 -3.96 -6.74
C LEU A 37 -3.07 -3.15 -6.20
N ASN A 38 -3.22 -1.92 -6.66
CA ASN A 38 -4.23 -0.98 -6.19
C ASN A 38 -5.12 -0.55 -7.37
N PHE A 39 -6.44 -0.58 -7.17
CA PHE A 39 -7.43 -0.10 -8.12
C PHE A 39 -8.09 1.17 -7.61
N THR A 40 -8.34 2.13 -8.49
CA THR A 40 -9.09 3.36 -8.19
C THR A 40 -10.05 3.69 -9.31
N PHE A 41 -11.30 3.96 -8.96
CA PHE A 41 -12.33 4.49 -9.84
C PHE A 41 -12.88 5.79 -9.26
N SER A 42 -12.95 6.84 -10.06
CA SER A 42 -13.53 8.12 -9.67
C SER A 42 -14.41 8.68 -10.77
N LYS A 43 -15.53 9.29 -10.37
CA LYS A 43 -16.46 9.94 -11.29
C LYS A 43 -16.93 11.25 -10.70
N SER A 44 -16.72 12.35 -11.43
CA SER A 44 -17.34 13.64 -11.15
C SER A 44 -18.61 13.80 -11.98
N PHE A 45 -19.64 14.39 -11.38
CA PHE A 45 -20.97 14.58 -11.98
C PHE A 45 -21.72 15.77 -11.36
N GLY A 46 -22.84 16.16 -11.98
CA GLY A 46 -23.66 17.30 -11.58
C GLY A 46 -23.30 18.60 -12.31
N LYS A 47 -24.01 19.69 -12.01
CA LYS A 47 -23.69 21.02 -12.58
C LYS A 47 -22.25 21.39 -12.21
N GLU A 48 -21.48 21.78 -13.22
CA GLU A 48 -20.07 22.16 -13.08
C GLU A 48 -19.19 21.08 -12.42
N SER A 49 -19.59 19.79 -12.48
CA SER A 49 -18.81 18.70 -11.87
C SER A 49 -18.60 18.85 -10.34
N LYS A 50 -19.53 19.51 -9.66
CA LYS A 50 -19.47 19.80 -8.21
C LYS A 50 -19.61 18.59 -7.29
N LYS A 51 -20.02 17.42 -7.79
CA LYS A 51 -20.14 16.18 -7.00
C LYS A 51 -19.15 15.16 -7.52
N SER A 52 -18.57 14.35 -6.63
CA SER A 52 -17.73 13.22 -7.05
C SER A 52 -17.90 12.00 -6.16
N ILE A 53 -17.83 10.82 -6.76
CA ILE A 53 -17.73 9.53 -6.09
C ILE A 53 -16.35 8.95 -6.39
N ASN A 54 -15.71 8.38 -5.39
CA ASN A 54 -14.43 7.70 -5.50
C ASN A 54 -14.49 6.33 -4.81
N ILE A 55 -14.07 5.29 -5.50
CA ILE A 55 -13.98 3.91 -5.01
C ILE A 55 -12.52 3.47 -5.15
N LYS A 56 -11.95 2.92 -4.09
CA LYS A 56 -10.59 2.39 -4.07
C LYS A 56 -10.61 0.96 -3.54
N ALA A 57 -9.78 0.11 -4.15
CA ALA A 57 -9.45 -1.21 -3.64
C ALA A 57 -7.92 -1.32 -3.57
N GLU A 58 -7.37 -1.51 -2.38
CA GLU A 58 -5.94 -1.48 -2.12
C GLU A 58 -5.44 -2.86 -1.71
N ASN A 59 -4.17 -3.13 -2.03
CA ASN A 59 -3.47 -4.37 -1.74
C ASN A 59 -4.22 -5.61 -2.26
N LEU A 60 -4.70 -5.59 -3.49
CA LEU A 60 -5.45 -6.69 -4.12
C LEU A 60 -4.66 -8.01 -4.20
N LEU A 61 -3.32 -7.95 -4.14
CA LEU A 61 -2.46 -9.14 -4.05
C LEU A 61 -2.45 -9.77 -2.64
N ASN A 62 -3.11 -9.13 -1.67
CA ASN A 62 -3.14 -9.52 -0.28
C ASN A 62 -1.73 -9.72 0.31
N SER A 63 -0.79 -8.85 -0.09
CA SER A 63 0.60 -8.93 0.36
C SER A 63 0.72 -8.47 1.81
N LYS A 64 1.71 -9.01 2.51
CA LYS A 64 1.97 -8.78 3.93
C LYS A 64 3.31 -8.07 4.07
N LYS A 65 3.41 -7.17 5.05
CA LYS A 65 4.68 -6.53 5.36
C LYS A 65 5.36 -7.31 6.48
N GLU A 66 6.58 -7.75 6.22
CA GLU A 66 7.37 -8.52 7.16
C GLU A 66 8.76 -7.90 7.27
N SER A 67 9.33 -7.98 8.47
CA SER A 67 10.71 -7.60 8.72
C SER A 67 11.40 -8.70 9.49
N TYR A 68 12.64 -8.99 9.12
CA TYR A 68 13.45 -10.04 9.74
C TYR A 68 14.76 -9.47 10.24
N ALA A 69 15.17 -9.96 11.40
CA ALA A 69 16.53 -9.81 11.89
C ALA A 69 17.43 -10.78 11.11
N GLU A 70 18.39 -10.23 10.35
CA GLU A 70 19.36 -10.97 9.58
C GLU A 70 20.76 -10.76 10.15
N SER A 71 21.48 -11.85 10.37
CA SER A 71 22.89 -11.86 10.77
C SER A 71 23.66 -12.81 9.87
N TYR A 72 24.94 -12.52 9.65
CA TYR A 72 25.82 -13.37 8.85
C TYR A 72 25.83 -14.82 9.40
N ASN A 73 25.50 -15.79 8.55
CA ASN A 73 25.38 -17.23 8.86
C ASN A 73 24.35 -17.60 9.96
N ALA A 74 23.42 -16.71 10.31
CA ALA A 74 22.36 -17.00 11.26
C ALA A 74 21.03 -17.29 10.55
N LEU A 75 20.14 -18.05 11.21
CA LEU A 75 18.76 -18.18 10.77
C LEU A 75 18.02 -16.85 10.96
N ASN A 76 17.30 -16.41 9.93
CA ASN A 76 16.50 -15.20 9.98
C ASN A 76 15.41 -15.33 11.04
N ARG A 77 15.27 -14.31 11.90
CA ARG A 77 14.22 -14.27 12.92
C ARG A 77 13.19 -13.22 12.56
N LEU A 78 11.92 -13.58 12.62
CA LEU A 78 10.82 -12.63 12.42
C LEU A 78 10.91 -11.53 13.49
N TYR A 79 11.00 -10.29 13.04
CA TYR A 79 10.99 -9.12 13.91
C TYR A 79 9.60 -8.48 13.95
N SER A 80 9.01 -8.26 12.78
CA SER A 80 7.70 -7.62 12.64
C SER A 80 6.88 -8.29 11.55
N TYR A 81 5.58 -8.41 11.78
CA TYR A 81 4.61 -8.92 10.84
C TYR A 81 3.37 -8.03 10.87
N ARG A 82 2.98 -7.54 9.69
CA ARG A 82 1.78 -6.70 9.54
C ARG A 82 0.96 -7.14 8.35
N ASP A 83 -0.15 -7.78 8.66
CA ASP A 83 -1.19 -8.11 7.69
C ASP A 83 -2.14 -6.92 7.54
N GLN A 84 -2.13 -6.31 6.36
CA GLN A 84 -2.99 -5.18 6.05
C GLN A 84 -4.26 -5.60 5.30
N GLY A 85 -4.35 -6.87 4.89
CA GLY A 85 -5.44 -7.42 4.09
C GLY A 85 -5.66 -6.66 2.78
N ILE A 86 -6.79 -6.98 2.13
CA ILE A 86 -7.36 -6.19 1.04
C ILE A 86 -8.26 -5.11 1.66
N LYS A 87 -8.08 -3.85 1.26
CA LYS A 87 -8.87 -2.72 1.77
C LYS A 87 -9.78 -2.16 0.70
N PHE A 88 -11.04 -1.94 1.03
CA PHE A 88 -11.99 -1.23 0.17
C PHE A 88 -12.36 0.10 0.80
N SER A 89 -12.41 1.16 0.00
CA SER A 89 -12.80 2.50 0.46
C SER A 89 -13.75 3.13 -0.55
N ILE A 90 -14.80 3.76 -0.03
CA ILE A 90 -15.73 4.57 -0.80
C ILE A 90 -15.77 5.98 -0.22
N GLY A 91 -15.69 6.98 -1.10
CA GLY A 91 -15.71 8.39 -0.75
C GLY A 91 -16.66 9.15 -1.64
N TYR A 92 -17.33 10.15 -1.07
CA TYR A 92 -18.20 11.07 -1.77
C TYR A 92 -17.83 12.50 -1.39
N SER A 93 -17.73 13.40 -2.38
CA SER A 93 -17.35 14.80 -2.18
C SER A 93 -18.33 15.73 -2.88
N ILE A 94 -18.58 16.89 -2.27
CA ILE A 94 -19.37 17.99 -2.82
C ILE A 94 -18.55 19.28 -2.70
N ASN A 95 -18.36 19.99 -3.82
CA ASN A 95 -17.87 21.35 -3.84
C ASN A 95 -19.08 22.30 -3.88
N LEU A 96 -19.20 23.17 -2.88
CA LEU A 96 -20.29 24.15 -2.73
C LEU A 96 -20.11 25.32 -3.71
#